data_AF-A0A8T2Z708-F1
#
_entry.id   AF-A0A8T2Z708-F1
#
_cell.length_a   1.000
_cell.length_b   1.000
_cell.length_c   1.000
_cell.angle_alpha   90.00
_cell.angle_beta   90.00
_cell.angle_gamma   90.00
#
_symmetry.space_group_name_H-M   'P 1'
#
loop_
_entity.id
_entity.type
_entity.pdbx_description
1 polymer ?
#
loop_
_entity_poly.entity_id
_entity_poly.type
_entity_poly.pdbx_seq_one_letter_code
_entity_poly.pdbx_strand_id
1 'polypeptide(L)'
;MKRRRRINSMRRISAEMVEISKGQNQIRERQKEVGKKFKEIRKETEKLKRETDLISKQSAANQLRLDLMFQIVKARADNDSAKDALLTETLRELMAKTRIGEKASF
;
A
#
# COMPACT_ATOMS: atom_id res chain seq x y z
N MET A 1 -59.35 12.51 34.54
CA MET A 1 -57.87 12.56 34.69
C MET A 1 -57.09 11.55 33.82
N LYS A 2 -57.45 10.26 33.78
CA LYS A 2 -56.66 9.19 33.10
C LYS A 2 -56.42 9.40 31.58
N ARG A 3 -57.40 9.91 30.83
CA ARG A 3 -57.29 10.18 29.37
C ARG A 3 -56.24 11.24 29.02
N ARG A 4 -56.20 12.34 29.79
CA ARG A 4 -55.24 13.45 29.59
C ARG A 4 -53.80 13.01 29.82
N ARG A 5 -53.56 12.14 30.82
CA ARG A 5 -52.23 11.53 31.08
C ARG A 5 -51.77 10.65 29.91
N ARG A 6 -52.66 9.81 29.34
CA ARG A 6 -52.33 8.99 28.15
C ARG A 6 -51.97 9.84 26.94
N ILE A 7 -52.72 10.91 26.66
CA ILE A 7 -52.44 11.81 25.55
C ILE A 7 -51.07 12.48 25.70
N ASN A 8 -50.75 12.96 26.90
CA ASN A 8 -49.43 13.58 27.17
C ASN A 8 -48.29 12.55 27.04
N SER A 9 -48.50 11.31 27.51
CA SER A 9 -47.52 10.24 27.34
C SER A 9 -47.28 9.89 25.88
N MET A 10 -48.35 9.79 25.07
CA MET A 10 -48.22 9.55 23.62
C MET A 10 -47.46 10.69 22.93
N ARG A 11 -47.77 11.95 23.26
CA ARG A 11 -47.04 13.11 22.72
C ARG A 11 -45.55 13.06 23.04
N ARG A 12 -45.18 12.65 24.27
CA ARG A 12 -43.77 12.52 24.66
C ARG A 12 -43.07 11.43 23.87
N ILE A 13 -43.70 10.26 23.74
CA ILE A 13 -43.17 9.14 22.93
C ILE A 13 -43.00 9.58 21.47
N SER A 14 -43.97 10.27 20.87
CA SER A 14 -43.84 10.77 19.51
C SER A 14 -42.70 11.77 19.34
N ALA A 15 -42.47 12.64 20.32
CA ALA A 15 -41.34 13.58 20.29
C ALA A 15 -39.99 12.83 20.40
N GLU A 16 -39.88 11.88 21.33
CA GLU A 16 -38.70 11.02 21.48
C GLU A 16 -38.40 10.23 20.19
N MET A 17 -39.43 9.68 19.53
CA MET A 17 -39.29 8.97 18.25
C MET A 17 -38.74 9.87 17.12
N VAL A 18 -39.17 11.14 17.06
CA VAL A 18 -38.65 12.10 16.09
C VAL A 18 -37.16 12.38 16.33
N GLU A 19 -36.76 12.58 17.58
CA GLU A 19 -35.35 12.82 17.92
C GLU A 19 -34.47 11.58 17.64
N ILE A 20 -34.96 10.38 17.95
CA ILE A 20 -34.28 9.12 17.60
C ILE A 20 -34.10 9.03 16.08
N SER A 21 -35.13 9.33 15.29
CA SER A 21 -35.07 9.28 13.82
C SER A 21 -34.03 10.27 13.27
N LYS A 22 -33.97 11.49 13.81
CA LYS A 22 -32.92 12.46 13.46
C LYS A 22 -31.52 11.94 13.79
N GLY A 23 -31.34 11.38 14.99
CA GLY A 23 -30.06 10.78 15.41
C GLY A 23 -29.63 9.64 14.50
N GLN A 24 -30.56 8.74 14.13
CA GLN A 24 -30.29 7.64 13.21
C GLN A 24 -29.87 8.14 11.81
N ASN A 25 -30.51 9.19 11.29
CA ASN A 25 -30.12 9.79 10.01
C ASN A 25 -28.71 10.39 10.08
N GLN A 26 -28.37 11.10 11.15
CA GLN A 26 -27.01 11.63 11.35
C GLN A 26 -25.96 10.52 11.43
N ILE A 27 -26.26 9.42 12.14
CA ILE A 27 -25.37 8.25 12.20
C ILE A 27 -25.16 7.66 10.81
N ARG A 28 -26.24 7.51 10.03
CA ARG A 28 -26.17 6.97 8.67
C ARG A 28 -25.29 7.82 7.75
N GLU A 29 -25.42 9.14 7.79
CA GLU A 29 -24.58 10.02 6.97
C GLU A 29 -23.11 9.97 7.40
N ARG A 30 -22.83 9.99 8.71
CA ARG A 30 -21.46 9.82 9.21
C ARG A 30 -20.85 8.47 8.81
N GLN A 31 -21.63 7.38 8.85
CA GLN A 31 -21.17 6.07 8.39
C GLN A 31 -20.82 6.07 6.91
N LYS A 32 -21.61 6.74 6.07
CA LYS A 32 -21.29 6.90 4.63
C LYS A 32 -19.99 7.67 4.44
N GLU A 33 -19.79 8.76 5.16
CA GLU A 33 -18.55 9.56 5.09
C GLU A 33 -17.33 8.76 5.51
N VAL A 34 -17.41 8.07 6.65
CA VAL A 34 -16.35 7.17 7.13
C VAL A 34 -16.07 6.08 6.10
N GLY A 35 -17.12 5.48 5.52
CA GLY A 35 -16.98 4.48 4.46
C GLY A 35 -16.29 5.01 3.20
N LYS A 36 -16.51 6.27 2.81
CA LYS A 36 -15.79 6.91 1.70
C LYS A 36 -14.31 7.06 2.02
N LYS A 37 -13.97 7.58 3.21
CA LYS A 37 -12.58 7.74 3.66
C LYS A 37 -11.83 6.40 3.68
N PHE A 38 -12.45 5.34 4.18
CA PHE A 38 -11.83 4.00 4.16
C PHE A 38 -11.56 3.49 2.74
N LYS A 39 -12.43 3.80 1.76
CA LYS A 39 -12.18 3.43 0.36
C LYS A 39 -10.99 4.19 -0.23
N GLU A 40 -10.82 5.46 0.11
CA GLU A 40 -9.66 6.27 -0.31
C GLU A 40 -8.37 5.74 0.31
N ILE A 41 -8.35 5.53 1.63
CA ILE A 41 -7.21 4.95 2.35
C ILE A 41 -6.80 3.60 1.75
N ARG A 42 -7.78 2.74 1.42
CA ARG A 42 -7.50 1.44 0.81
C ARG A 42 -6.83 1.59 -0.57
N LYS A 43 -7.31 2.50 -1.41
CA LYS A 43 -6.70 2.78 -2.72
C LYS A 43 -5.25 3.25 -2.57
N GLU A 44 -5.00 4.17 -1.64
CA GLU A 44 -3.64 4.66 -1.37
C GLU A 44 -2.74 3.55 -0.82
N THR A 45 -3.25 2.71 0.08
CA THR A 45 -2.51 1.57 0.63
C THR A 45 -2.12 0.56 -0.46
N GLU A 46 -3.04 0.26 -1.39
CA GLU A 46 -2.75 -0.62 -2.52
C GLU A 46 -1.70 -0.01 -3.47
N LYS A 47 -1.72 1.30 -3.68
CA LYS A 47 -0.69 2.01 -4.45
C LYS A 47 0.67 1.95 -3.76
N LEU A 48 0.73 2.30 -2.47
CA LEU A 48 1.95 2.24 -1.66
C LEU A 48 2.55 0.84 -1.64
N LYS A 49 1.71 -0.21 -1.54
CA LYS A 49 2.18 -1.59 -1.61
C LYS A 49 2.87 -1.90 -2.93
N ARG A 50 2.28 -1.52 -4.06
CA ARG A 50 2.88 -1.75 -5.40
C ARG A 50 4.21 -1.01 -5.56
N GLU A 51 4.26 0.25 -5.11
CA GLU A 51 5.50 1.05 -5.15
C GLU A 51 6.58 0.44 -4.26
N THR A 52 6.22 0.00 -3.06
CA THR A 52 7.14 -0.69 -2.13
C THR A 52 7.67 -1.98 -2.75
N ASP A 53 6.80 -2.81 -3.32
CA ASP A 53 7.19 -4.08 -3.97
C ASP A 53 8.17 -3.82 -5.13
N LEU A 54 7.96 -2.75 -5.91
CA LEU A 54 8.86 -2.36 -6.98
C LEU A 54 10.23 -1.92 -6.44
N ILE A 55 10.24 -1.06 -5.42
CA ILE A 55 11.48 -0.59 -4.77
C ILE A 55 12.24 -1.77 -4.16
N SER A 56 11.56 -2.69 -3.47
CA SER A 56 12.19 -3.88 -2.88
C SER A 56 12.83 -4.77 -3.94
N LYS A 57 12.16 -5.01 -5.06
CA LYS A 57 12.74 -5.76 -6.19
C LYS A 57 13.98 -5.08 -6.76
N GLN A 58 13.91 -3.77 -6.99
CA GLN A 58 15.05 -3.02 -7.50
C GLN A 58 16.21 -2.98 -6.50
N SER A 59 15.91 -2.86 -5.20
CA SER A 59 16.89 -2.88 -4.13
C SER A 59 17.64 -4.21 -4.07
N ALA A 60 16.92 -5.34 -4.13
CA ALA A 60 17.53 -6.67 -4.18
C ALA A 60 18.41 -6.86 -5.42
N ALA A 61 17.94 -6.40 -6.60
CA ALA A 61 18.74 -6.43 -7.82
C ALA A 61 20.01 -5.58 -7.72
N ASN A 62 19.92 -4.42 -7.07
CA ASN A 62 21.08 -3.55 -6.83
C ASN A 62 22.07 -4.15 -5.83
N GLN A 63 21.60 -4.80 -4.77
CA GLN A 63 22.48 -5.53 -3.84
C GLN A 63 23.29 -6.60 -4.57
N LEU A 64 22.64 -7.42 -5.39
CA LEU A 64 23.32 -8.46 -6.18
C LEU A 64 24.38 -7.85 -7.14
N ARG A 65 24.09 -6.71 -7.76
CA ARG A 65 25.06 -5.99 -8.61
C ARG A 65 26.26 -5.50 -7.79
N LEU A 66 26.01 -4.90 -6.62
CA LEU A 66 27.07 -4.41 -5.74
C LEU A 66 27.95 -5.55 -5.24
N ASP A 67 27.37 -6.68 -4.84
CA ASP A 67 28.12 -7.85 -4.41
C ASP A 67 29.05 -8.38 -5.51
N LEU A 68 28.55 -8.47 -6.75
CA LEU A 68 29.37 -8.83 -7.91
C LEU A 68 30.49 -7.80 -8.14
N MET A 69 30.20 -6.51 -8.06
CA MET A 69 31.21 -5.45 -8.21
C MET A 69 32.30 -5.56 -7.14
N PHE A 70 31.95 -5.85 -5.89
CA PHE A 70 32.93 -6.06 -4.82
C PHE A 70 33.78 -7.31 -5.08
N GLN A 71 33.18 -8.41 -5.55
CA GLN A 71 33.92 -9.61 -5.90
C GLN A 71 34.89 -9.40 -7.07
N ILE A 72 34.50 -8.58 -8.07
CA ILE A 72 35.38 -8.16 -9.18
C ILE A 72 36.58 -7.40 -8.65
N VAL A 73 36.35 -6.38 -7.81
CA VAL A 73 37.44 -5.58 -7.21
C VAL A 73 38.39 -6.49 -6.43
N LYS A 74 37.85 -7.47 -5.68
CA LYS A 74 38.66 -8.45 -4.96
C LYS A 74 39.48 -9.34 -5.91
N ALA A 75 38.87 -9.90 -6.94
CA ALA A 75 39.57 -10.74 -7.92
C ALA A 75 40.73 -9.99 -8.60
N ARG A 76 40.52 -8.70 -8.91
CA ARG A 76 41.57 -7.83 -9.43
C ARG A 76 42.69 -7.59 -8.43
N ALA A 77 42.37 -7.33 -7.17
CA ALA A 77 43.37 -7.19 -6.11
C ALA A 77 44.19 -8.47 -5.92
N ASP A 78 43.55 -9.63 -6.07
CA ASP A 78 44.17 -10.96 -5.96
C ASP A 78 44.91 -11.38 -7.26
N ASN A 79 44.91 -10.55 -8.32
CA ASN A 79 45.43 -10.86 -9.66
C ASN A 79 44.81 -12.11 -10.32
N ASP A 80 43.58 -12.48 -9.92
CA ASP A 80 42.83 -13.60 -10.48
C ASP A 80 42.07 -13.14 -11.74
N SER A 81 42.77 -13.16 -12.88
CA SER A 81 42.25 -12.68 -14.17
C SER A 81 41.10 -13.53 -14.70
N ALA A 82 41.11 -14.84 -14.45
CA ALA A 82 40.04 -15.74 -14.88
C ALA A 82 38.73 -15.41 -14.14
N LYS A 83 38.80 -15.19 -12.82
CA LYS A 83 37.65 -14.83 -12.01
C LYS A 83 37.15 -13.42 -12.29
N ASP A 84 38.03 -12.44 -12.50
CA ASP A 84 37.63 -11.08 -12.92
C ASP A 84 36.84 -11.13 -14.23
N ALA A 85 37.35 -11.85 -15.25
CA ALA A 85 36.67 -11.97 -16.54
C ALA A 85 35.28 -12.60 -16.40
N LEU A 86 35.16 -13.71 -15.67
CA LEU A 86 33.90 -14.41 -15.43
C LEU A 86 32.88 -13.52 -14.70
N LEU A 87 33.29 -12.86 -13.62
CA LEU A 87 32.38 -12.01 -12.84
C LEU A 87 31.96 -10.76 -13.62
N THR A 88 32.86 -10.18 -14.41
CA THR A 88 32.58 -9.04 -15.28
C THR A 88 31.56 -9.39 -16.36
N GLU A 89 31.70 -10.56 -17.00
CA GLU A 89 30.72 -11.06 -17.97
C GLU A 89 29.36 -11.32 -17.30
N THR A 90 29.36 -11.98 -16.14
CA THR A 90 28.15 -12.24 -15.35
C THR A 90 27.41 -10.95 -15.01
N LEU A 91 28.12 -9.91 -14.55
CA LEU A 91 27.52 -8.60 -14.25
C LEU A 91 26.92 -7.95 -15.51
N ARG A 92 27.61 -8.04 -16.66
CA ARG A 92 27.13 -7.50 -17.94
C ARG A 92 25.84 -8.19 -18.38
N GLU A 93 25.78 -9.51 -18.31
CA GLU A 93 24.56 -10.26 -18.63
C GLU A 93 23.39 -9.90 -17.70
N LEU A 94 23.66 -9.81 -16.40
CA LEU A 94 22.66 -9.45 -15.41
C LEU A 94 22.06 -8.08 -15.71
N MET A 95 22.90 -7.08 -16.00
CA MET A 95 22.48 -5.72 -16.36
C MET A 95 21.69 -5.69 -17.68
N ALA A 96 22.06 -6.51 -18.66
CA ALA A 96 21.33 -6.63 -19.92
C ALA A 96 19.92 -7.21 -19.70
N LYS A 97 19.80 -8.26 -18.88
CA LYS A 97 18.51 -8.89 -18.52
C LYS A 97 17.59 -7.90 -17.78
N THR A 98 18.13 -7.06 -16.89
CA THR A 98 17.30 -6.10 -16.14
C THR A 98 16.79 -4.94 -17.01
N ARG A 99 17.59 -4.44 -17.96
CA ARG A 99 17.15 -3.39 -18.91
C ARG A 99 16.00 -3.84 -19.82
N ILE A 100 15.94 -5.13 -20.16
CA ILE A 100 14.87 -5.68 -21.00
C ILE A 100 13.57 -5.81 -20.19
N GLY A 101 13.67 -6.17 -18.90
CA GLY A 101 12.53 -6.21 -17.98
C GLY A 101 11.91 -4.83 -17.73
N GLU A 102 12.71 -3.78 -17.59
CA GLU A 102 12.25 -2.39 -17.39
C GLU A 102 11.51 -1.82 -18.62
N LYS A 103 11.84 -2.25 -19.84
CA LYS A 103 11.17 -1.81 -21.08
C LYS A 103 9.83 -2.51 -21.36
N ALA A 104 9.61 -3.71 -20.83
CA ALA A 104 8.39 -4.48 -21.03
C ALA A 104 7.25 -4.11 -20.06
N SER A 105 7.53 -3.26 -19.08
CA SER A 105 6.61 -2.87 -18.01
C SER A 105 5.95 -1.49 -18.18
N PHE A 106 6.05 -0.89 -19.38
CA PHE A 106 5.36 0.36 -19.76
C PHE A 106 4.31 0.12 -20.85
#